data_AF-A0A060BJ43-F1
#
_entry.id   AF-A0A060BJ43-F1
#
_cell.length_a   1.000
_cell.length_b   1.000
_cell.length_c   1.000
_cell.angle_alpha   90.00
_cell.angle_beta   90.00
_cell.angle_gamma   90.00
#
_symmetry.space_group_name_H-M   'P 1'
#
loop_
_entity.id
_entity.type
_entity.pdbx_description
1 polymer ?
#
loop_
_entity_poly.entity_id
_entity_poly.type
_entity_poly.pdbx_seq_one_letter_code
_entity_poly.pdbx_strand_id
1 'polypeptide(L)' 'LVRALYVTGNKEEARTIFDQLLGCSNHLGLFSEDLDFNTKRQLGNFPQAYSHLALINTATLFADEKHVSRFIKP' A
#
# COMPACT_ATOMS: atom_id res chain seq x y z
N LEU A 1 -0.27 0.97 9.01
CA LEU A 1 -1.75 0.97 8.99
C LEU A 1 -2.32 -0.09 8.04
N VAL A 2 -2.13 0.02 6.72
CA VAL A 2 -2.71 -0.91 5.72
C VAL A 2 -2.46 -2.39 6.07
N ARG A 3 -1.21 -2.77 6.32
CA ARG A 3 -0.86 -4.13 6.74
C ARG A 3 -1.61 -4.58 8.00
N ALA A 4 -1.80 -3.69 8.98
CA ALA A 4 -2.50 -4.02 10.21
C ALA A 4 -3.98 -4.32 9.94
N LEU A 5 -4.66 -3.44 9.19
CA LEU A 5 -6.05 -3.66 8.77
C LEU A 5 -6.22 -4.96 7.99
N TYR A 6 -5.26 -5.25 7.10
CA TYR A 6 -5.28 -6.47 6.30
C TYR A 6 -5.18 -7.74 7.17
N VAL A 7 -4.22 -7.79 8.11
CA VAL A 7 -4.04 -8.98 8.97
C VAL A 7 -5.13 -9.13 10.03
N THR A 8 -5.84 -8.06 10.41
CA THR A 8 -6.99 -8.11 11.33
C THR A 8 -8.31 -8.44 10.61
N GLY A 9 -8.29 -8.68 9.30
CA GLY A 9 -9.48 -9.07 8.53
C GLY A 9 -10.25 -7.92 7.88
N ASN A 10 -9.86 -6.66 8.12
CA ASN A 10 -10.44 -5.47 7.49
C ASN A 10 -9.84 -5.23 6.09
N LYS A 11 -9.98 -6.24 5.22
CA LYS A 11 -9.25 -6.29 3.94
C LYS A 11 -9.73 -5.23 2.94
N GLU A 12 -11.03 -4.98 2.87
CA GLU A 12 -11.60 -3.96 1.97
C GLU A 12 -11.14 -2.55 2.34
N GLU A 13 -11.09 -2.24 3.64
CA GLU A 13 -10.58 -0.96 4.13
C GLU A 13 -9.07 -0.83 3.86
N ALA A 14 -8.32 -1.90 4.15
CA ALA A 14 -6.90 -1.96 3.82
C ALA A 14 -6.66 -1.70 2.32
N ARG A 15 -7.47 -2.31 1.45
CA ARG A 15 -7.41 -2.14 0.00
C ARG A 15 -7.70 -0.71 -0.40
N THR A 16 -8.76 -0.12 0.14
CA THR A 16 -9.15 1.27 -0.14
C THR A 16 -8.02 2.25 0.19
N ILE A 17 -7.43 2.13 1.39
CA ILE A 17 -6.32 3.00 1.81
C ILE A 17 -5.07 2.75 0.95
N PHE A 18 -4.80 1.50 0.60
CA PHE A 18 -3.66 1.16 -0.26
C PHE A 18 -3.79 1.78 -1.65
N ASP A 19 -4.97 1.70 -2.27
CA ASP A 19 -5.22 2.28 -3.58
C ASP A 19 -5.14 3.82 -3.53
N GLN A 20 -5.58 4.45 -2.43
CA GLN A 20 -5.37 5.89 -2.19
C GLN A 20 -3.89 6.26 -2.09
N LEU A 21 -3.08 5.48 -1.37
CA LEU A 21 -1.63 5.66 -1.26
C LEU A 21 -0.96 5.64 -2.64
N LEU A 22 -1.29 4.66 -3.48
CA LEU A 22 -0.74 4.54 -4.83
C LEU A 22 -1.02 5.79 -5.68
N GLY A 23 -2.21 6.39 -5.51
CA GLY A 23 -2.62 7.64 -6.15
C GLY A 23 -1.94 8.91 -5.64
N CYS A 24 -1.01 8.80 -4.70
CA CYS A 24 -0.19 9.92 -4.20
C CYS A 24 1.26 9.86 -4.68
N SER A 25 1.64 8.83 -5.45
CA SER A 25 2.94 8.79 -6.13
C SER A 25 3.11 9.97 -7.09
N ASN A 26 4.36 10.36 -7.32
CA ASN A 26 4.65 11.31 -8.39
C ASN A 26 4.55 10.63 -9.79
N HIS A 27 4.81 11.40 -10.84
CA HIS A 27 4.77 10.91 -12.23
C HIS A 27 5.75 9.76 -12.54
N LEU A 28 6.74 9.50 -11.67
CA LEU A 28 7.68 8.37 -11.78
C LEU A 28 7.29 7.18 -10.90
N GLY A 29 6.18 7.26 -10.15
CA GLY A 29 5.78 6.22 -9.20
C GLY A 29 6.54 6.27 -7.87
N LEU A 30 7.23 7.38 -7.56
CA LEU A 30 8.11 7.49 -6.39
C LEU A 30 7.45 8.19 -5.20
N PHE A 31 7.92 7.83 -4.01
CA PHE A 31 7.45 8.33 -2.71
C PHE A 31 8.58 8.92 -1.86
N SER A 32 8.24 9.91 -1.04
CA SER A 32 9.09 10.44 0.03
C SER A 32 8.89 9.67 1.34
N GLU A 33 9.60 10.11 2.38
CA GLU A 33 9.49 9.59 3.74
C GLU A 33 8.08 9.72 4.29
N ASP A 34 7.52 10.93 4.20
CA ASP A 34 6.20 11.26 4.71
C ASP A 34 5.27 11.66 3.57
N LEU A 35 3.99 11.36 3.74
CA LEU A 35 2.93 11.72 2.80
C LEU A 35 1.76 12.36 3.54
N ASP A 36 1.36 13.54 3.09
CA ASP A 36 0.07 14.12 3.48
C ASP A 36 -1.02 13.60 2.54
N PHE A 37 -1.97 12.82 3.08
CA PHE A 37 -3.07 12.24 2.33
C PHE A 37 -4.08 13.27 1.80
N ASN A 38 -4.25 14.41 2.49
CA ASN A 38 -5.23 15.42 2.11
C ASN A 38 -4.70 16.27 0.95
N THR A 39 -3.43 16.67 1.05
CA THR A 39 -2.80 17.55 0.05
C THR A 39 -2.01 16.77 -1.01
N LYS A 40 -1.82 15.46 -0.82
CA LYS A 40 -0.92 14.58 -1.58
C LYS A 40 0.54 15.05 -1.58
N ARG A 41 0.92 15.89 -0.61
CA ARG A 41 2.27 16.43 -0.54
C ARG A 41 3.24 15.36 -0.05
N GLN A 42 4.30 15.17 -0.83
CA GLN A 42 5.46 14.36 -0.47
C GLN A 42 6.37 15.23 0.42
N LEU A 43 6.65 14.78 1.64
CA LEU A 43 7.41 15.48 2.67
C LEU A 43 8.65 14.68 3.08
N GLY A 44 9.71 15.38 3.47
CA GLY A 44 10.96 14.77 3.91
C GLY A 44 11.84 14.27 2.75
N ASN A 45 12.63 13.24 3.02
CA ASN A 45 13.60 12.70 2.08
C ASN A 45 12.90 12.13 0.84
N PHE A 46 13.46 12.38 -0.34
CA PHE A 46 12.91 11.91 -1.61
C PHE A 46 14.02 11.54 -2.61
N PRO A 47 13.94 10.38 -3.29
CA PRO A 47 13.03 9.27 -3.03
C PRO A 47 13.47 8.48 -1.78
N GLN A 48 12.51 7.89 -1.06
CA GLN A 48 12.80 7.23 0.21
C GLN A 48 12.64 5.70 0.13
N ALA A 49 13.72 4.95 0.37
CA ALA A 49 13.76 3.51 0.13
C ALA A 49 12.80 2.69 1.02
N TYR A 50 12.66 3.02 2.31
CA TYR A 50 11.80 2.27 3.23
C TYR A 50 10.30 2.39 2.91
N SER A 51 9.83 3.52 2.40
CA SER A 51 8.47 3.79 1.95
C SER A 51 8.14 2.90 0.76
N HIS A 52 9.07 2.78 -0.19
CA HIS A 52 8.93 1.84 -1.30
C HIS A 52 8.97 0.39 -0.83
N LEU A 53 9.86 0.03 0.09
CA LEU A 53 9.91 -1.32 0.67
C LEU A 53 8.61 -1.68 1.39
N ALA A 54 8.04 -0.75 2.16
CA ALA A 54 6.76 -0.93 2.84
C ALA A 54 5.60 -1.11 1.84
N LEU A 55 5.59 -0.35 0.75
CA LEU A 55 4.62 -0.49 -0.35
C LEU A 55 4.72 -1.87 -1.01
N ILE A 56 5.93 -2.32 -1.36
CA ILE A 56 6.17 -3.64 -1.97
C ILE A 56 5.69 -4.75 -1.04
N ASN A 57 6.10 -4.73 0.23
CA ASN A 57 5.69 -5.74 1.20
C ASN A 57 4.16 -5.78 1.37
N THR A 58 3.51 -4.63 1.32
CA THR A 58 2.04 -4.53 1.40
C THR A 58 1.38 -5.08 0.13
N ALA A 59 1.92 -4.79 -1.05
CA ALA A 59 1.44 -5.34 -2.32
C ALA A 59 1.53 -6.86 -2.35
N THR A 60 2.63 -7.44 -1.85
CA THR A 60 2.82 -8.90 -1.76
C THR A 60 1.75 -9.56 -0.88
N LEU A 61 1.37 -8.94 0.24
CA LEU A 61 0.31 -9.47 1.11
C LEU A 61 -1.04 -9.60 0.39
N PHE A 62 -1.40 -8.62 -0.45
CA PHE A 62 -2.60 -8.67 -1.28
C PHE A 62 -2.49 -9.69 -2.42
N ALA A 63 -1.29 -9.91 -2.96
CA ALA A 63 -1.06 -10.87 -4.04
C ALA A 63 -1.24 -12.32 -3.56
N ASP A 64 -0.68 -12.66 -2.39
CA ASP A 64 -0.80 -13.99 -1.79
C ASP A 64 -2.26 -14.36 -1.49
N GLU A 65 -3.09 -13.39 -1.13
CA GLU A 65 -4.54 -13.60 -0.93
C GLU A 65 -5.24 -14.18 -2.15
N LYS A 66 -4.93 -13.62 -3.32
CA LYS A 66 -5.54 -14.01 -4.58
C LYS A 66 -5.14 -15.43 -4.94
N HIS A 67 -3.94 -15.84 -4.55
CA HIS A 67 -3.46 -17.20 -4.74
C HIS A 67 -4.21 -18.19 -3.85
N VAL A 68 -4.40 -17.89 -2.55
CA VAL A 68 -5.15 -18.76 -1.63
C VAL A 68 -6.63 -18.86 -2.04
N SER A 69 -7.27 -17.73 -2.37
CA SER A 69 -8.69 -17.71 -2.77
C SER A 69 -8.98 -18.48 -4.06
N ARG A 70 -7.97 -18.68 -4.93
CA ARG A 70 -8.12 -19.45 -6.18
C ARG A 70 -8.15 -20.96 -5.95
N PHE A 71 -7.60 -21.43 -4.84
CA PHE A 71 -7.63 -22.86 -4.46
C PHE A 71 -8.87 -23.26 -3.64
N ILE A 72 -9.63 -22.29 -3.11
CA ILE A 72 -10.80 -22.53 -2.25
C ILE A 72 -12.10 -22.13 -2.97
N LYS A 73 -12.24 -22.46 -4.26
CA LYS A 73 -13.53 -22.44 -4.94
C LYS A 73 -13.91 -23.88 -5.35
N PRO A 74 -15.09 -24.38 -4.95
CA PRO A 74 -15.61 -25.67 -5.43
C PRO A 74 -15.92 -25.65 -6.93
#